data_AF-A0A2E4AMR9-F1
#
_entry.id   AF-A0A2E4AMR9-F1
#
_cell.length_a   1.000
_cell.length_b   1.000
_cell.length_c   1.000
_cell.angle_alpha   90.00
_cell.angle_beta   90.00
_cell.angle_gamma   90.00
#
_symmetry.space_group_name_H-M   'P 1'
#
loop_
_entity.id
_entity.type
_entity.pdbx_description
1 polymer ?
#
loop_
_entity_poly.entity_id
_entity_poly.type
_entity_poly.pdbx_seq_one_letter_code
_entity_poly.pdbx_strand_id
1 'polypeptide(L)'
;MSDEQDTMISPGLEALLEKVDSKFTLVSLAAKRARQLISYDLGLGEGGGSEVPPQVTSTARKSLSMAFEEIQADKIGYERFDPEERARLEAEALAQAEADAAAAAAALEAVPDEE
;
A
#
# COMPACT_ATOMS: atom_id res chain seq x y z
N MET A 1 -12.34 -0.77 -30.72
CA MET A 1 -12.07 -0.63 -29.28
C MET A 1 -12.25 0.84 -28.98
N SER A 2 -13.19 1.19 -28.11
CA SER A 2 -13.47 2.58 -27.78
C SER A 2 -12.16 3.25 -27.38
N ASP A 3 -11.85 4.41 -27.97
CA ASP A 3 -10.71 5.21 -27.58
C ASP A 3 -10.90 5.62 -26.11
N GLU A 4 -10.34 4.83 -25.19
CA GLU A 4 -10.11 5.26 -23.81
C GLU A 4 -9.22 6.49 -23.94
N GLN A 5 -9.81 7.67 -23.76
CA GLN A 5 -9.16 8.94 -24.04
C GLN A 5 -7.99 9.10 -23.05
N ASP A 6 -6.76 8.82 -23.50
CA ASP A 6 -5.49 9.06 -22.79
C ASP A 6 -5.23 10.58 -22.73
N THR A 7 -6.05 11.26 -21.94
CA THR A 7 -6.07 12.71 -21.79
C THR A 7 -5.84 13.06 -20.32
N MET A 8 -5.41 14.30 -20.06
CA MET A 8 -5.12 14.74 -18.68
C MET A 8 -6.32 14.73 -17.72
N ILE A 9 -7.54 14.57 -18.24
CA ILE A 9 -8.77 14.47 -17.44
C ILE A 9 -9.12 13.01 -17.07
N SER A 10 -8.40 12.04 -17.62
CA SER A 10 -8.55 10.62 -17.30
C SER A 10 -7.51 10.22 -16.25
N PRO A 11 -7.90 9.52 -15.17
CA PRO A 11 -9.27 9.20 -14.76
C PRO A 11 -10.05 10.43 -14.24
N GLY A 12 -11.38 10.40 -14.44
CA GLY A 12 -12.26 11.51 -14.07
C GLY A 12 -12.31 11.77 -12.56
N LEU A 13 -12.41 13.05 -12.18
CA LEU A 13 -12.36 13.47 -10.78
C LEU A 13 -13.50 12.86 -9.94
N GLU A 14 -14.70 12.76 -10.50
CA GLU A 14 -15.87 12.23 -9.80
C GLU A 14 -15.65 10.77 -9.36
N ALA A 15 -15.10 9.94 -10.26
CA ALA A 15 -14.78 8.55 -9.96
C ALA A 15 -13.71 8.42 -8.86
N LEU A 16 -12.75 9.34 -8.81
CA LEU A 16 -11.73 9.36 -7.75
C LEU A 16 -12.30 9.83 -6.41
N LEU A 17 -13.24 10.77 -6.42
CA LEU A 17 -13.87 11.27 -5.19
C LEU A 17 -14.80 10.25 -4.55
N GLU A 18 -15.32 9.28 -5.29
CA GLU A 18 -16.04 8.13 -4.72
C GLU A 18 -15.14 7.20 -3.89
N LYS A 19 -13.81 7.25 -4.10
CA LYS A 19 -12.84 6.39 -3.39
C LYS A 19 -12.34 6.99 -2.07
N VAL A 20 -12.64 8.25 -1.80
CA VAL A 20 -12.11 8.96 -0.63
C VAL A 20 -13.14 9.84 0.06
N ASP A 21 -12.91 10.14 1.33
CA ASP A 21 -13.80 11.01 2.12
C ASP A 21 -13.69 12.51 1.79
N SER A 22 -12.57 12.97 1.21
CA SER A 22 -12.37 14.39 0.93
C SER A 22 -11.40 14.65 -0.21
N LYS A 23 -11.55 15.82 -0.85
CA LYS A 23 -10.63 16.29 -1.91
C LYS A 23 -9.18 16.37 -1.42
N PHE A 24 -8.97 16.76 -0.15
CA PHE A 24 -7.64 16.85 0.43
C PHE A 24 -7.00 15.47 0.62
N THR A 25 -7.81 14.49 1.03
CA THR A 25 -7.37 13.09 1.14
C THR A 25 -6.91 12.57 -0.22
N LEU A 26 -7.67 12.82 -1.29
CA LEU A 26 -7.29 12.42 -2.65
C LEU A 26 -5.91 12.99 -3.02
N VAL A 27 -5.69 14.29 -2.79
CA VAL A 27 -4.42 14.96 -3.11
C VAL A 27 -3.27 14.36 -2.32
N SER A 28 -3.41 14.19 -1.01
CA SER A 28 -2.36 13.64 -0.16
C SER A 28 -2.06 12.18 -0.50
N LEU A 29 -3.09 11.37 -0.75
CA LEU A 29 -2.96 9.96 -1.11
C LEU A 29 -2.23 9.79 -2.44
N ALA A 30 -2.72 10.46 -3.49
CA ALA A 30 -2.12 10.40 -4.82
C ALA A 30 -0.68 10.93 -4.81
N ALA A 31 -0.40 12.04 -4.12
CA ALA A 31 0.94 12.60 -4.03
C ALA A 31 1.92 11.68 -3.30
N LYS A 32 1.48 11.03 -2.20
CA LYS A 32 2.32 10.09 -1.46
C LYS A 32 2.61 8.85 -2.30
N ARG A 33 1.59 8.29 -2.95
CA ARG A 33 1.76 7.12 -3.81
C ARG A 33 2.65 7.42 -5.02
N ALA A 34 2.47 8.57 -5.66
CA ALA A 34 3.32 8.99 -6.77
C ALA A 34 4.81 9.07 -6.37
N ARG A 35 5.12 9.53 -5.16
CA ARG A 35 6.51 9.53 -4.64
C ARG A 35 7.05 8.13 -4.41
N GLN A 36 6.24 7.19 -3.92
CA GLN A 36 6.65 5.79 -3.78
C GLN A 36 6.99 5.16 -5.14
N LEU A 37 6.17 5.44 -6.17
CA LEU A 37 6.42 5.00 -7.53
C LEU A 37 7.72 5.57 -8.09
N ILE A 38 7.99 6.86 -7.86
CA ILE A 38 9.26 7.49 -8.24
C ILE A 38 10.43 6.81 -7.50
N SER A 39 10.34 6.63 -6.18
CA SER A 39 11.39 5.96 -5.40
C SER A 39 11.65 4.55 -5.90
N TYR A 40 10.62 3.78 -6.22
CA TYR A 40 10.73 2.44 -6.80
C TYR A 40 11.54 2.46 -8.12
N ASP A 41 11.19 3.36 -9.03
CA ASP A 41 11.87 3.49 -10.33
C ASP A 41 13.34 3.91 -10.18
N LEU A 42 13.68 4.77 -9.23
CA LEU A 42 15.08 5.14 -8.95
C LEU A 42 15.85 4.00 -8.23
N GLY A 43 15.19 3.23 -7.38
CA GLY A 43 15.81 2.16 -6.57
C GLY A 43 16.11 0.86 -7.32
N LEU A 44 15.55 0.69 -8.53
CA LEU A 44 15.63 -0.53 -9.36
C LEU A 44 17.06 -0.99 -9.75
N GLY A 45 18.08 -0.17 -9.50
CA GLY A 45 19.49 -0.51 -9.75
C GLY A 45 20.37 -0.67 -8.49
N GLU A 46 19.89 -0.25 -7.32
CA GLU A 46 20.72 -0.10 -6.10
C GLU A 46 20.39 -1.15 -5.02
N GLY A 47 19.58 -2.16 -5.35
CA GLY A 47 19.13 -3.18 -4.40
C GLY A 47 18.02 -2.71 -3.45
N GLY A 48 17.45 -1.53 -3.71
CA GLY A 48 16.35 -0.95 -2.93
C GLY A 48 14.99 -1.53 -3.35
N GLY A 49 14.61 -2.65 -2.74
CA GLY A 49 13.32 -3.32 -2.96
C GLY A 49 12.25 -3.00 -1.92
N SER A 50 12.32 -1.84 -1.25
CA SER A 50 11.38 -1.53 -0.16
C SER A 50 10.05 -1.00 -0.67
N GLU A 51 10.06 -0.22 -1.75
CA GLU A 51 8.87 0.38 -2.31
C GLU A 51 8.08 -0.60 -3.18
N VAL A 52 6.76 -0.51 -3.05
CA VAL A 52 5.82 -1.35 -3.79
C VAL A 52 5.78 -0.93 -5.26
N PRO A 53 5.97 -1.85 -6.23
CA PRO A 53 5.93 -1.56 -7.66
C PRO A 53 4.56 -1.01 -8.11
N PRO A 54 4.44 -0.52 -9.36
CA PRO A 54 3.14 -0.26 -9.97
C PRO A 54 2.19 -1.47 -9.85
N GLN A 55 0.98 -1.24 -9.35
CA GLN A 55 -0.04 -2.26 -9.08
C GLN A 55 -1.07 -2.41 -10.21
N VAL A 56 -1.09 -1.45 -11.14
CA VAL A 56 -1.96 -1.44 -12.32
C VAL A 56 -1.10 -1.27 -13.56
N THR A 57 -1.46 -1.97 -14.63
CA THR A 57 -0.88 -1.76 -15.95
C THR A 57 -1.36 -0.43 -16.51
N SER A 58 -0.47 0.57 -16.50
CA SER A 58 -0.75 1.93 -16.95
C SER A 58 0.02 2.24 -18.23
N THR A 59 -0.60 2.98 -19.15
CA THR A 59 0.11 3.62 -20.28
C THR A 59 0.68 4.99 -19.90
N ALA A 60 0.32 5.51 -18.73
CA ALA A 60 0.72 6.84 -18.30
C ALA A 60 2.22 6.88 -17.96
N ARG A 61 2.90 7.90 -18.49
CA ARG A 61 4.35 8.10 -18.22
C ARG A 61 4.65 8.80 -16.90
N LYS A 62 3.64 9.38 -16.24
CA LYS A 62 3.84 10.18 -15.04
C LYS A 62 3.30 9.42 -13.84
N SER A 63 4.13 9.29 -12.80
CA SER A 63 3.80 8.54 -11.59
C SER A 63 2.53 9.05 -10.88
N LEU A 64 2.19 10.34 -11.05
CA LEU A 64 0.95 10.91 -10.52
C LEU A 64 -0.30 10.40 -11.26
N SER A 65 -0.24 10.27 -12.59
CA SER A 65 -1.32 9.68 -13.38
C SER A 65 -1.48 8.20 -13.04
N MET A 66 -0.38 7.46 -12.94
CA MET A 66 -0.39 6.06 -12.51
C MET A 66 -1.01 5.90 -11.11
N ALA A 67 -0.68 6.78 -10.17
CA ALA A 67 -1.28 6.76 -8.82
C ALA A 67 -2.79 6.98 -8.85
N PHE A 68 -3.32 7.83 -9.75
CA PHE A 68 -4.76 7.99 -9.89
C PHE A 68 -5.44 6.75 -10.50
N GLU A 69 -4.83 6.10 -11.49
CA GLU A 69 -5.34 4.84 -12.05
C GLU A 69 -5.37 3.72 -11.00
N GLU A 70 -4.33 3.65 -10.15
CA GLU A 70 -4.30 2.68 -9.04
C GLU A 70 -5.36 2.94 -7.97
N ILE A 71 -5.65 4.21 -7.66
CA ILE A 71 -6.74 4.60 -6.75
C ILE A 71 -8.10 4.25 -7.38
N GLN A 72 -8.29 4.56 -8.66
CA GLN A 72 -9.54 4.24 -9.37
C GLN A 72 -9.80 2.73 -9.41
N ALA A 73 -8.74 1.92 -9.57
CA ALA A 73 -8.79 0.47 -9.60
C ALA A 73 -8.85 -0.20 -8.20
N ASP A 74 -9.04 0.58 -7.14
CA ASP A 74 -9.10 0.10 -5.74
C ASP A 74 -7.85 -0.66 -5.28
N LYS A 75 -6.68 -0.37 -5.87
CA LYS A 75 -5.40 -0.98 -5.47
C LYS A 75 -4.70 -0.20 -4.37
N ILE A 76 -5.00 1.09 -4.26
CA ILE A 76 -4.41 2.00 -3.28
C ILE A 76 -5.53 2.70 -2.53
N GLY A 77 -5.49 2.61 -1.20
CA GLY A 77 -6.44 3.25 -0.29
C GLY A 77 -5.73 4.08 0.78
N TYR A 78 -6.51 4.65 1.68
CA TYR A 78 -6.02 5.39 2.83
C TYR A 78 -6.66 4.85 4.10
N GLU A 79 -5.94 5.06 5.20
CA GLU A 79 -6.44 4.80 6.53
C GLU A 79 -6.30 6.08 7.35
N ARG A 80 -7.29 6.38 8.19
CA ARG A 80 -7.21 7.51 9.10
C ARG A 80 -6.36 7.12 10.28
N PHE A 81 -5.44 8.00 10.65
CA PHE A 81 -4.63 7.82 11.82
C PHE A 81 -5.46 8.18 13.07
N ASP A 82 -5.91 7.17 13.81
CA ASP A 82 -6.32 7.33 15.20
C ASP A 82 -5.15 6.91 16.11
N PRO A 83 -4.53 7.84 16.87
CA PRO A 83 -3.38 7.53 17.72
C PRO A 83 -3.70 6.51 18.81
N GLU A 84 -4.92 6.53 19.36
CA GLU A 84 -5.27 5.61 20.46
C GLU A 84 -5.54 4.21 19.94
N GLU A 85 -6.24 4.11 18.80
CA GLU A 85 -6.52 2.82 18.14
C GLU A 85 -5.23 2.14 17.68
N ARG A 86 -4.31 2.89 17.07
CA ARG A 86 -2.98 2.36 16.70
C ARG A 86 -2.19 1.87 17.90
N ALA A 87 -2.13 2.65 18.98
CA ALA A 87 -1.38 2.25 20.17
C ALA A 87 -1.94 0.94 20.77
N ARG A 88 -3.27 0.74 20.70
CA ARG A 88 -3.91 -0.52 21.09
C ARG A 88 -3.53 -1.67 20.15
N LEU A 89 -3.67 -1.48 18.83
CA LEU A 89 -3.35 -2.50 17.83
C LEU A 89 -1.86 -2.89 17.85
N GLU A 90 -0.96 -1.93 18.05
CA GLU A 90 0.47 -2.19 18.20
C GLU A 90 0.78 -2.98 19.47
N ALA A 91 0.11 -2.65 20.60
CA ALA A 91 0.25 -3.41 21.85
C ALA A 91 -0.30 -4.84 21.70
N GLU A 92 -1.44 -5.01 21.03
CA GLU A 92 -2.03 -6.32 20.71
C GLU A 92 -1.13 -7.13 19.78
N ALA A 93 -0.58 -6.51 18.72
CA ALA A 93 0.32 -7.17 17.78
C ALA A 93 1.64 -7.60 18.46
N LEU A 94 2.18 -6.80 19.37
CA LEU A 94 3.34 -7.17 20.18
C LEU A 94 3.02 -8.35 21.10
N ALA A 95 1.89 -8.32 21.81
CA ALA A 95 1.46 -9.43 22.65
C ALA A 95 1.22 -10.72 21.84
N GLN A 96 0.64 -10.60 20.64
CA GLN A 96 0.43 -11.71 19.73
C GLN A 96 1.77 -12.27 19.22
N ALA A 97 2.72 -11.42 18.85
CA ALA A 97 4.04 -11.86 18.42
C ALA A 97 4.84 -12.54 19.54
N GLU A 98 4.71 -12.06 20.78
CA GLU A 98 5.28 -12.72 21.96
C GLU A 98 4.63 -14.10 22.20
N ALA A 99 3.31 -14.20 22.05
CA ALA A 99 2.59 -15.46 22.17
C ALA A 99 2.95 -16.46 21.05
N ASP A 100 3.05 -16.00 19.81
CA ASP A 100 3.46 -16.81 18.65
C ASP A 100 4.92 -17.26 18.79
N ALA A 101 5.81 -16.40 19.30
CA ALA A 101 7.19 -16.75 19.61
C ALA A 101 7.28 -17.78 20.75
N ALA A 102 6.47 -17.65 21.81
CA ALA A 102 6.38 -18.63 22.89
C ALA A 102 5.83 -19.98 22.40
N ALA A 103 4.83 -19.97 21.52
CA ALA A 103 4.28 -21.18 20.90
C ALA A 103 5.32 -21.87 20.00
N ALA A 104 6.07 -21.09 19.21
CA ALA A 104 7.15 -21.62 18.38
C ALA A 104 8.29 -22.23 19.21
N ALA A 105 8.64 -21.61 20.34
CA ALA A 105 9.64 -22.15 21.27
C ALA A 105 9.17 -23.47 21.92
N ALA A 106 7.91 -23.53 22.38
CA ALA A 106 7.34 -24.75 22.95
C ALA A 106 7.22 -25.90 21.93
N ALA A 107 6.98 -25.59 20.65
CA ALA A 107 6.95 -26.59 19.57
C ALA A 107 8.35 -27.19 19.28
N LEU A 108 9.43 -26.43 19.49
CA LEU A 108 10.81 -26.93 19.37
C LEU A 108 11.21 -27.84 20.55
N GLU A 109 10.67 -27.58 21.74
CA GLU A 109 10.97 -28.35 22.96
C GLU A 109 10.22 -29.70 23.01
N ALA A 110 9.20 -29.89 22.17
CA ALA A 110 8.38 -31.09 22.11
C ALA A 110 8.85 -32.15 21.08
N VAL A 111 10.01 -31.99 20.45
CA VAL A 111 10.59 -33.05 19.61
C VAL A 111 11.06 -34.18 20.55
N PRO A 112 10.41 -35.35 20.57
CA PRO A 112 10.87 -36.44 21.42
C PRO A 112 12.16 -36.99 20.81
N ASP A 113 13.23 -37.02 21.60
CA ASP A 113 14.40 -37.86 21.33
C ASP A 113 13.93 -39.32 21.25
N GLU A 114 13.79 -39.88 20.04
CA GLU A 114 13.69 -41.33 19.85
C GLU A 114 15.10 -41.92 19.78
N GLU A 115 15.38 -42.88 20.69
CA GLU A 115 16.60 -43.71 20.76
C GLU A 115 16.85 -44.57 19.51
#